data_AF-A0A815GC20-F1
#
_entry.id   AF-A0A815GC20-F1
#
_cell.length_a   1.000
_cell.length_b   1.000
_cell.length_c   1.000
_cell.angle_alpha   90.00
_cell.angle_beta   90.00
_cell.angle_gamma   90.00
#
_symmetry.space_group_name_H-M   'P 1'
#
loop_
_entity.id
_entity.type
_entity.pdbx_description
1 polymer ?
#
loop_
_entity_poly.entity_id
_entity_poly.type
_entity_poly.pdbx_seq_one_letter_code
_entity_poly.pdbx_strand_id
1 'polypeptide(L)'
;MNVPPSMPPYFQWIIDKRLAICAHPYHASHIRYLLEQRIQTVISINDNYSSGMPNHTRGELRVHNIYVPDGAAPNMAQCQQFVRSMDIARQRGEGVVVECTRGKGATGVLVGCYLLAIWQAPPDYVVNHLRLIRPITLETTAQEQQIIDFHKAIAPNQRHFYNDVNEPDSWDVDTSYLKTTPLATTNQLSLA
;
A
#
# COMPACT_ATOMS: atom_id res chain seq x y z
N MET A 1 6.70 19.06 -18.46
CA MET A 1 7.98 18.40 -18.14
C MET A 1 8.02 17.04 -18.84
N ASN A 2 8.99 16.80 -19.72
CA ASN A 2 9.11 15.59 -20.57
C ASN A 2 9.96 14.48 -19.93
N VAL A 3 9.87 14.28 -18.61
CA VAL A 3 10.57 13.15 -17.97
C VAL A 3 9.67 11.91 -18.09
N PRO A 4 10.16 10.80 -18.67
CA PRO A 4 9.39 9.57 -18.74
C PRO A 4 9.13 9.00 -17.33
N PRO A 5 7.98 8.36 -17.09
CA PRO A 5 7.66 7.70 -15.82
C PRO A 5 8.69 6.60 -15.54
N SER A 6 9.10 6.46 -14.27
CA SER A 6 9.94 5.36 -13.83
C SER A 6 9.43 4.80 -12.52
N MET A 7 9.53 3.49 -12.34
CA MET A 7 9.05 2.83 -11.13
C MET A 7 9.87 3.28 -9.90
N PRO A 8 9.23 3.61 -8.76
CA PRO A 8 9.94 3.88 -7.52
C PRO A 8 10.79 2.68 -7.06
N PRO A 9 11.87 2.88 -6.29
CA PRO A 9 12.68 1.77 -5.80
C PRO A 9 11.87 0.83 -4.89
N TYR A 10 12.14 -0.48 -4.99
CA TYR A 10 11.47 -1.52 -4.20
C TYR A 10 9.94 -1.53 -4.29
N PHE A 11 9.37 -0.96 -5.36
CA PHE A 11 7.95 -0.98 -5.64
C PHE A 11 7.45 -2.41 -5.81
N GLN A 12 6.38 -2.76 -5.11
CA GLN A 12 5.74 -4.06 -5.17
C GLN A 12 4.24 -3.89 -4.91
N TRP A 13 3.40 -4.45 -5.79
CA TRP A 13 1.98 -4.61 -5.48
C TRP A 13 1.78 -5.69 -4.43
N ILE A 14 1.00 -5.37 -3.41
CA ILE A 14 0.49 -6.30 -2.39
C ILE A 14 -0.91 -6.76 -2.79
N ILE A 15 -1.73 -5.81 -3.20
CA ILE A 15 -3.01 -6.04 -3.84
C ILE A 15 -2.92 -5.33 -5.18
N ASP A 16 -2.99 -6.10 -6.27
CA ASP A 16 -2.77 -5.56 -7.62
C ASP A 16 -3.65 -4.33 -7.85
N LYS A 17 -3.02 -3.25 -8.34
CA LYS A 17 -3.61 -1.95 -8.64
C LYS A 17 -4.30 -1.21 -7.48
N ARG A 18 -4.30 -1.74 -6.26
CA ARG A 18 -4.98 -1.15 -5.09
C ARG A 18 -4.03 -0.72 -3.99
N LEU A 19 -3.08 -1.59 -3.65
CA LEU A 19 -2.14 -1.36 -2.56
C LEU A 19 -0.74 -1.80 -2.97
N ALA A 20 0.18 -0.83 -3.05
CA ALA A 20 1.60 -1.07 -3.27
C ALA A 20 2.42 -0.67 -2.04
N ILE A 21 3.64 -1.20 -1.98
CA ILE A 21 4.71 -0.74 -1.08
C ILE A 21 5.88 -0.27 -1.93
N CYS A 22 6.55 0.81 -1.55
CA CYS A 22 7.85 1.17 -2.15
C CYS A 22 8.82 1.76 -1.12
N ALA A 23 10.08 1.93 -1.53
CA ALA A 23 10.95 2.87 -0.85
C ALA A 23 10.63 4.31 -1.29
N HIS A 24 11.17 5.26 -0.53
CA HIS A 24 10.88 6.68 -0.70
C HIS A 24 11.01 7.16 -2.16
N PRO A 25 9.93 7.65 -2.79
CA PRO A 25 10.01 8.32 -4.08
C PRO A 25 10.79 9.63 -3.91
N TYR A 26 11.85 9.83 -4.69
CA TYR A 26 12.69 11.04 -4.64
C TYR A 26 12.83 11.78 -5.99
N HIS A 27 12.19 11.28 -7.05
CA HIS A 27 12.29 11.87 -8.40
C HIS A 27 10.91 12.08 -9.02
N ALA A 28 10.77 13.12 -9.84
CA ALA A 28 9.49 13.46 -10.49
C ALA A 28 8.96 12.32 -11.39
N SER A 29 9.84 11.50 -11.97
CA SER A 29 9.44 10.31 -12.74
C SER A 29 8.75 9.24 -11.89
N HIS A 30 9.11 9.12 -10.60
CA HIS A 30 8.45 8.21 -9.67
C HIS A 30 7.04 8.67 -9.37
N ILE A 31 6.86 9.97 -9.11
CA ILE A 31 5.54 10.58 -8.89
C ILE A 31 4.66 10.39 -10.12
N ARG A 32 5.20 10.64 -11.32
CA ARG A 32 4.49 10.40 -12.58
C ARG A 32 4.08 8.94 -12.74
N TYR A 33 4.98 8.00 -12.46
CA TYR A 33 4.66 6.57 -12.51
C TYR A 33 3.51 6.22 -11.56
N LEU A 34 3.53 6.71 -10.32
CA LEU A 34 2.46 6.47 -9.34
C LEU A 34 1.11 6.98 -9.88
N LEU A 35 1.07 8.21 -10.41
CA LEU A 35 -0.14 8.79 -11.00
C LEU A 35 -0.66 7.97 -12.18
N GLU A 36 0.22 7.51 -13.07
CA GLU A 36 -0.15 6.64 -14.20
C GLU A 36 -0.67 5.26 -13.75
N GLN A 37 -0.22 4.77 -12.60
CA GLN A 37 -0.78 3.57 -11.95
C GLN A 37 -2.06 3.85 -11.16
N ARG A 38 -2.63 5.05 -11.29
CA ARG A 38 -3.78 5.54 -10.51
C ARG A 38 -3.56 5.49 -8.99
N ILE A 39 -2.33 5.71 -8.54
CA ILE A 39 -2.04 5.91 -7.12
C ILE A 39 -2.17 7.41 -6.83
N GLN A 40 -3.11 7.77 -5.96
CA GLN A 40 -3.31 9.17 -5.52
C GLN A 40 -3.05 9.35 -4.03
N THR A 41 -3.04 8.27 -3.25
CA THR A 41 -2.78 8.32 -1.82
C THR A 41 -1.43 7.67 -1.49
N VAL A 42 -0.63 8.39 -0.71
CA VAL A 42 0.65 7.93 -0.15
C VAL A 42 0.49 7.86 1.36
N ILE A 43 0.79 6.71 1.94
CA ILE A 43 0.98 6.57 3.38
C ILE A 43 2.49 6.59 3.65
N SER A 44 2.99 7.67 4.24
CA SER A 44 4.39 7.78 4.64
C SER A 44 4.58 7.30 6.06
N ILE A 45 5.37 6.24 6.23
CA ILE A 45 5.78 5.77 7.55
C ILE A 45 7.07 6.48 7.92
N ASN A 46 6.94 7.52 8.74
CA ASN A 46 8.07 8.33 9.17
C ASN A 46 8.70 7.73 10.42
N ASP A 47 10.03 7.75 10.47
CA ASP A 47 10.85 7.55 11.66
C ASP A 47 11.45 8.90 12.10
N ASN A 48 12.30 8.89 13.13
CA ASN A 48 12.99 10.08 13.62
C ASN A 48 13.94 10.73 12.58
N TYR A 49 14.19 10.11 11.44
CA TYR A 49 15.23 10.48 10.48
C TYR A 49 14.69 10.88 9.11
N SER A 50 13.43 10.57 8.82
CA SER A 50 12.78 10.88 7.56
C SER A 50 12.18 12.28 7.62
N SER A 51 12.90 13.25 7.04
CA SER A 51 12.27 14.46 6.52
C SER A 51 11.17 14.00 5.57
N GLY A 52 9.90 14.27 5.90
CA GLY A 52 8.75 13.75 5.16
C GLY A 52 8.83 13.99 3.66
N MET A 53 7.96 13.31 2.89
CA MET A 53 7.88 13.43 1.43
C MET A 53 8.33 14.82 0.95
N PRO A 54 9.43 14.91 0.15
CA PRO A 54 9.86 16.19 -0.35
C PRO A 54 8.65 16.89 -0.98
N ASN A 55 8.63 18.22 -1.01
CA ASN A 55 7.56 19.02 -1.64
C ASN A 55 7.36 18.75 -3.15
N HIS A 56 7.94 17.68 -3.70
CA HIS A 56 7.91 17.21 -5.06
C HIS A 56 6.58 16.56 -5.50
N THR A 57 5.64 16.28 -4.60
CA THR A 57 4.28 15.84 -5.01
C THR A 57 3.48 16.97 -5.65
N ARG A 58 3.87 18.25 -5.48
CA ARG A 58 3.18 19.43 -6.03
C ARG A 58 1.66 19.46 -5.76
N GLY A 59 1.18 18.75 -4.74
CA GLY A 59 -0.25 18.60 -4.43
C GLY A 59 -1.00 17.56 -5.28
N GLU A 60 -0.31 16.82 -6.16
CA GLU A 60 -0.89 15.78 -7.01
C GLU A 60 -1.20 14.48 -6.23
N LEU A 61 -0.50 14.25 -5.12
CA LEU A 61 -0.70 13.11 -4.23
C LEU A 61 -1.15 13.58 -2.84
N ARG A 62 -2.11 12.85 -2.26
CA ARG A 62 -2.50 12.98 -0.85
C ARG A 62 -1.54 12.18 0.02
N VAL A 63 -0.85 12.86 0.93
CA VAL A 63 0.14 12.23 1.81
C VAL A 63 -0.42 12.16 3.23
N HIS A 64 -0.45 10.96 3.80
CA HIS A 64 -0.79 10.71 5.20
C HIS A 64 0.44 10.21 5.94
N ASN A 65 0.82 10.88 7.00
CA ASN A 65 1.97 10.51 7.81
C ASN A 65 1.55 9.63 8.99
N ILE A 66 2.25 8.52 9.18
CA ILE A 66 2.16 7.68 10.38
C ILE A 66 3.57 7.56 10.94
N TYR A 67 3.77 8.10 12.14
CA TYR A 67 5.08 8.07 12.78
C TYR A 67 5.28 6.76 13.54
N VAL A 68 6.27 5.95 13.17
CA VAL A 68 6.63 4.70 13.88
C VAL A 68 8.15 4.69 14.04
N PRO A 69 8.68 4.62 15.28
CA PRO A 69 10.13 4.53 15.49
C PRO A 69 10.74 3.34 14.74
N ASP A 70 11.98 3.49 14.25
CA ASP A 70 12.67 2.42 13.54
C ASP A 70 12.79 1.16 14.41
N GLY A 71 12.59 -0.01 13.78
CA GLY A 71 12.54 -1.31 14.44
C GLY A 71 11.33 -1.56 15.37
N ALA A 72 10.50 -0.55 15.64
CA ALA A 72 9.32 -0.71 16.49
C ALA A 72 8.13 -1.33 15.74
N ALA A 73 7.15 -1.82 16.50
CA ALA A 73 5.83 -2.13 15.98
C ALA A 73 4.93 -0.88 16.11
N PRO A 74 4.06 -0.59 15.12
CA PRO A 74 3.02 0.42 15.29
C PRO A 74 2.09 0.04 16.43
N ASN A 75 1.61 1.00 17.21
CA ASN A 75 0.63 0.74 18.25
C ASN A 75 -0.78 0.54 17.66
N MET A 76 -1.74 0.10 18.48
CA MET A 76 -3.11 -0.16 18.05
C MET A 76 -3.77 1.04 17.36
N ALA A 77 -3.58 2.26 17.88
CA ALA A 77 -4.18 3.46 17.32
C ALA A 77 -3.63 3.77 15.91
N GLN A 78 -2.33 3.52 15.70
CA GLN A 78 -1.68 3.66 14.40
C GLN A 78 -2.17 2.61 13.40
N CYS A 79 -2.34 1.35 13.82
CA CYS A 79 -2.94 0.31 12.98
C CYS A 79 -4.37 0.70 12.56
N GLN A 80 -5.19 1.18 13.49
CA GLN A 80 -6.55 1.63 13.19
C GLN A 80 -6.56 2.88 12.29
N GLN A 81 -5.64 3.82 12.50
CA GLN A 81 -5.47 4.99 11.64
C GLN A 81 -5.12 4.58 10.20
N PHE A 82 -4.21 3.62 10.04
CA PHE A 82 -3.83 3.09 8.74
C PHE A 82 -5.04 2.47 8.04
N VAL A 83 -5.76 1.56 8.70
CA VAL A 83 -6.94 0.89 8.13
C VAL A 83 -8.02 1.91 7.74
N ARG A 84 -8.28 2.93 8.56
CA ARG A 84 -9.20 4.03 8.20
C ARG A 84 -8.73 4.80 6.97
N SER A 85 -7.43 5.07 6.85
CA SER A 85 -6.88 5.80 5.70
C SER A 85 -7.02 4.98 4.41
N MET A 86 -6.79 3.66 4.50
CA MET A 86 -7.01 2.73 3.40
C MET A 86 -8.47 2.68 2.97
N ASP A 87 -9.42 2.66 3.91
CA ASP A 87 -10.85 2.64 3.58
C ASP A 87 -11.32 3.96 2.94
N ILE A 88 -10.83 5.11 3.42
CA ILE A 88 -11.09 6.41 2.77
C ILE A 88 -10.56 6.41 1.34
N ALA A 89 -9.33 5.93 1.11
CA ALA A 89 -8.77 5.84 -0.24
C ALA A 89 -9.59 4.89 -1.13
N ARG A 90 -10.04 3.76 -0.57
CA ARG A 90 -10.94 2.82 -1.25
C ARG A 90 -12.22 3.48 -1.70
N GLN A 91 -12.94 4.14 -0.78
CA GLN A 91 -14.21 4.84 -1.06
C GLN A 91 -14.06 5.92 -2.15
N ARG A 92 -12.85 6.45 -2.35
CA ARG A 92 -12.53 7.42 -3.42
C ARG A 92 -12.04 6.78 -4.73
N GLY A 93 -11.94 5.46 -4.79
CA GLY A 93 -11.43 4.72 -5.95
C GLY A 93 -9.92 4.91 -6.18
N GLU A 94 -9.17 5.24 -5.13
CA GLU A 94 -7.75 5.58 -5.26
C GLU A 94 -6.86 4.37 -5.04
N GLY A 95 -5.80 4.26 -5.85
CA GLY A 95 -4.66 3.41 -5.51
C GLY A 95 -3.86 4.02 -4.37
N VAL A 96 -3.34 3.17 -3.49
CA VAL A 96 -2.51 3.55 -2.35
C VAL A 96 -1.10 2.99 -2.50
N VAL A 97 -0.10 3.79 -2.19
CA VAL A 97 1.26 3.32 -1.93
C VAL A 97 1.65 3.60 -0.49
N VAL A 98 2.20 2.59 0.18
CA VAL A 98 2.82 2.75 1.50
C VAL A 98 4.32 2.86 1.29
N GLU A 99 4.89 3.98 1.70
CA GLU A 99 6.33 4.18 1.62
C GLU A 99 6.99 4.12 2.99
N CYS A 100 8.23 3.64 3.01
CA CYS A 100 9.18 3.90 4.10
C CYS A 100 10.60 3.82 3.53
N THR A 101 11.63 4.06 4.33
CA THR A 101 13.03 3.99 3.90
C THR A 101 13.40 2.65 3.22
N ARG A 102 12.85 1.51 3.68
CA ARG A 102 13.15 0.16 3.14
C ARG A 102 11.93 -0.78 2.98
N GLY A 103 10.75 -0.36 3.45
CA GLY A 103 9.51 -1.15 3.46
C GLY A 103 9.63 -2.52 4.16
N LYS A 104 10.20 -2.58 5.38
CA LYS A 104 10.53 -3.84 6.08
C LYS A 104 9.64 -4.12 7.30
N GLY A 105 9.91 -3.47 8.43
CA GLY A 105 9.24 -3.74 9.70
C GLY A 105 7.82 -3.17 9.81
N ALA A 106 7.70 -1.90 10.17
CA ALA A 106 6.42 -1.25 10.45
C ALA A 106 5.43 -1.29 9.28
N THR A 107 5.92 -1.18 8.04
CA THR A 107 5.11 -1.33 6.82
C THR A 107 4.39 -2.68 6.78
N GLY A 108 5.10 -3.76 7.10
CA GLY A 108 4.53 -5.11 7.14
C GLY A 108 3.39 -5.24 8.14
N VAL A 109 3.55 -4.65 9.32
CA VAL A 109 2.52 -4.68 10.37
C VAL A 109 1.27 -3.94 9.93
N LEU A 110 1.41 -2.73 9.40
CA LEU A 110 0.26 -1.92 8.97
C LEU A 110 -0.49 -2.58 7.82
N VAL A 111 0.24 -3.06 6.81
CA VAL A 111 -0.34 -3.80 5.68
C VAL A 111 -1.00 -5.09 6.17
N GLY A 112 -0.38 -5.84 7.08
CA GLY A 112 -0.96 -7.05 7.67
C GLY A 112 -2.26 -6.76 8.43
N CYS A 113 -2.32 -5.69 9.22
CA CYS A 113 -3.55 -5.25 9.88
C CYS A 113 -4.66 -4.96 8.86
N TYR A 114 -4.33 -4.32 7.74
CA TYR A 114 -5.30 -4.06 6.69
C TYR A 114 -5.77 -5.34 5.99
N LEU A 115 -4.86 -6.26 5.66
CA LEU A 115 -5.21 -7.55 5.07
C LEU A 115 -6.13 -8.37 5.99
N LEU A 116 -5.91 -8.36 7.31
CA LEU A 116 -6.82 -8.99 8.27
C LEU A 116 -8.22 -8.38 8.26
N ALA A 117 -8.30 -7.05 8.11
CA ALA A 117 -9.57 -6.36 8.05
C ALA A 117 -10.37 -6.76 6.79
N ILE A 118 -9.71 -6.97 5.65
CA ILE A 118 -10.39 -7.28 4.38
C ILE A 118 -10.56 -8.78 4.08
N TRP A 119 -9.63 -9.64 4.50
CA TRP A 119 -9.68 -11.07 4.15
C TRP A 119 -10.42 -11.93 5.17
N GLN A 120 -10.62 -11.40 6.38
CA GLN A 120 -11.17 -12.18 7.50
C GLN A 120 -10.43 -13.51 7.73
N ALA A 121 -9.12 -13.49 7.48
CA ALA A 121 -8.25 -14.65 7.56
C ALA A 121 -7.55 -14.75 8.92
N PRO A 122 -7.10 -15.95 9.31
CA PRO A 122 -6.22 -16.12 10.46
C PRO A 122 -4.92 -15.27 10.36
N PRO A 123 -4.39 -14.74 11.48
CA PRO A 123 -3.16 -13.95 11.50
C PRO A 123 -1.94 -14.61 10.87
N ASP A 124 -1.74 -15.90 11.11
CA ASP A 124 -0.65 -16.70 10.58
C ASP A 124 -0.71 -16.81 9.05
N TYR A 125 -1.91 -16.92 8.47
CA TYR A 125 -2.10 -16.89 7.03
C TYR A 125 -1.62 -15.55 6.43
N VAL A 126 -2.01 -14.42 7.04
CA VAL A 126 -1.62 -13.08 6.57
C VAL A 126 -0.10 -12.88 6.70
N VAL A 127 0.49 -13.26 7.84
CA VAL A 127 1.94 -13.17 8.05
C VAL A 127 2.70 -14.00 7.02
N ASN A 128 2.28 -15.24 6.78
CA ASN A 128 2.91 -16.11 5.79
C ASN A 128 2.76 -15.55 4.36
N HIS A 129 1.59 -15.02 4.02
CA HIS A 129 1.36 -14.38 2.74
C HIS A 129 2.31 -13.19 2.53
N LEU A 130 2.44 -12.30 3.53
CA LEU A 130 3.36 -11.17 3.48
C LEU A 130 4.82 -11.60 3.27
N ARG A 131 5.25 -12.66 3.97
CA ARG A 131 6.60 -13.23 3.82
C ARG A 131 6.83 -13.85 2.44
N LEU A 132 5.81 -14.44 1.83
CA LEU A 132 5.90 -15.00 0.48
C LEU A 132 6.07 -13.90 -0.58
N ILE A 133 5.26 -12.84 -0.50
CA ILE A 133 5.31 -11.73 -1.48
C ILE A 133 6.49 -10.79 -1.23
N ARG A 134 6.95 -10.67 0.03
CA ARG A 134 8.03 -9.78 0.42
C ARG A 134 8.82 -10.40 1.60
N PRO A 135 9.82 -11.26 1.32
CA PRO A 135 10.55 -12.03 2.35
C PRO A 135 11.21 -11.21 3.47
N ILE A 136 11.45 -9.92 3.23
CA ILE A 136 12.07 -8.99 4.18
C ILE A 136 11.08 -8.36 5.17
N THR A 137 9.80 -8.75 5.13
CA THR A 137 8.72 -8.18 5.94
C THR A 137 8.66 -8.81 7.35
N LEU A 138 8.44 -7.98 8.37
CA LEU A 138 8.39 -8.32 9.80
C LEU A 138 9.74 -8.78 10.36
N GLU A 139 10.42 -7.86 11.03
CA GLU A 139 11.79 -7.99 11.53
C GLU A 139 11.85 -8.52 12.98
N THR A 140 10.76 -8.40 13.74
CA THR A 140 10.73 -8.78 15.17
C THR A 140 9.46 -9.52 15.56
N THR A 141 9.54 -10.34 16.61
CA THR A 141 8.37 -11.02 17.18
C THR A 141 7.32 -10.03 17.70
N ALA A 142 7.73 -8.84 18.15
CA ALA A 142 6.80 -7.79 18.58
C ALA A 142 5.92 -7.28 17.42
N GLN A 143 6.47 -7.23 16.21
CA GLN A 143 5.73 -6.85 15.00
C GLN A 143 4.71 -7.92 14.59
N GLU A 144 5.06 -9.20 14.67
CA GLU A 144 4.13 -10.31 14.47
C GLU A 144 3.02 -10.31 15.54
N GLN A 145 3.39 -10.11 16.80
CA GLN A 145 2.44 -10.08 17.91
C GLN A 145 1.42 -8.94 17.75
N GLN A 146 1.85 -7.78 17.24
CA GLN A 146 0.95 -6.66 17.00
C GLN A 146 -0.13 -6.99 15.95
N ILE A 147 0.17 -7.78 14.92
CA ILE A 147 -0.82 -8.25 13.93
C ILE A 147 -1.86 -9.14 14.62
N ILE A 148 -1.42 -10.03 15.51
CA ILE A 148 -2.30 -10.93 16.28
C ILE A 148 -3.20 -10.11 17.21
N ASP A 149 -2.64 -9.11 17.90
CA ASP A 149 -3.39 -8.28 18.84
C ASP A 149 -4.40 -7.39 18.10
N PHE A 150 -4.04 -6.88 16.91
CA PHE A 150 -4.98 -6.20 16.03
C PHE A 150 -6.15 -7.10 15.63
N HIS A 151 -5.89 -8.33 15.19
CA HIS A 151 -6.92 -9.30 14.83
C HIS A 151 -7.92 -9.53 15.98
N LYS A 152 -7.42 -9.76 17.21
CA LYS A 152 -8.27 -9.92 18.40
C LYS A 152 -9.13 -8.68 18.66
N ALA A 153 -8.58 -7.49 18.48
CA ALA A 153 -9.29 -6.24 18.70
C ALA A 153 -10.40 -5.99 17.66
N ILE A 154 -10.22 -6.42 16.41
CA ILE A 154 -11.22 -6.21 15.36
C ILE A 154 -12.25 -7.34 15.25
N ALA A 155 -11.95 -8.55 15.72
CA ALA A 155 -12.85 -9.72 15.60
C ALA A 155 -14.30 -9.45 16.07
N PRO A 156 -14.56 -8.72 17.18
CA PRO A 156 -15.94 -8.40 17.60
C PRO A 156 -16.69 -7.49 16.62
N ASN A 157 -15.97 -6.67 15.85
CA ASN A 157 -16.51 -5.63 14.97
C ASN A 157 -16.19 -5.85 13.49
N GLN A 158 -15.68 -7.02 13.13
CA GLN A 158 -15.08 -7.28 11.82
C GLN A 158 -16.07 -7.11 10.67
N ARG A 159 -17.37 -7.34 10.93
CA ARG A 159 -18.45 -7.08 9.98
C ARG A 159 -18.63 -5.59 9.65
N HIS A 160 -18.37 -4.66 10.58
CA HIS A 160 -18.58 -3.22 10.34
C HIS A 160 -17.52 -2.56 9.46
N PHE A 161 -16.36 -3.20 9.24
CA PHE A 161 -15.34 -2.66 8.33
C PHE A 161 -15.66 -2.92 6.85
N TYR A 162 -16.60 -3.83 6.55
CA TYR A 162 -16.96 -4.21 5.18
C TYR A 162 -18.47 -4.33 4.92
N ASN A 163 -19.32 -4.10 5.93
CA ASN A 163 -20.77 -4.06 5.75
C ASN A 163 -21.20 -2.75 5.06
N ASP A 164 -21.07 -2.75 3.74
CA ASP A 164 -22.05 -2.20 2.80
C ASP A 164 -21.86 -2.86 1.41
N VAL A 165 -21.83 -4.20 1.38
CA VAL A 165 -21.79 -5.03 0.15
C VAL A 165 -23.05 -4.92 -0.73
N ASN A 166 -23.92 -3.94 -0.47
CA ASN A 166 -25.07 -3.65 -1.33
C ASN A 166 -24.76 -2.57 -2.37
N GLU A 167 -23.62 -1.88 -2.26
CA GLU A 167 -23.10 -0.97 -3.29
C GLU A 167 -21.84 -1.58 -3.92
N PRO A 168 -21.63 -1.43 -5.24
CA PRO A 168 -20.41 -1.92 -5.88
C PRO A 168 -19.20 -1.23 -5.26
N ASP A 169 -18.24 -2.00 -4.73
CA ASP A 169 -16.99 -1.46 -4.19
C ASP A 169 -16.36 -0.55 -5.25
N SER A 170 -16.05 0.69 -4.89
CA SER A 170 -15.44 1.65 -5.81
C SER A 170 -14.11 1.15 -6.38
N TRP A 171 -13.44 0.20 -5.72
CA TRP A 171 -12.30 -0.51 -6.27
C TRP A 171 -12.64 -1.61 -7.29
N ASP A 172 -13.88 -2.09 -7.36
CA ASP A 172 -14.33 -3.15 -8.26
C ASP A 172 -14.79 -2.62 -9.63
N VAL A 173 -15.42 -1.44 -9.67
CA VAL A 173 -16.00 -0.90 -10.92
C VAL A 173 -14.92 -0.41 -11.91
N ASP A 174 -13.87 0.21 -11.38
CA ASP A 174 -12.88 0.92 -12.20
C ASP A 174 -11.79 -0.02 -12.75
N THR A 175 -11.70 -1.28 -12.30
CA THR A 175 -10.68 -2.24 -12.79
C THR A 175 -11.07 -2.98 -14.07
N SER A 176 -12.20 -2.63 -14.70
CA SER A 176 -12.68 -3.27 -15.94
C SER A 176 -11.69 -3.20 -17.12
N TYR A 177 -10.80 -2.19 -17.15
CA TYR A 177 -9.72 -2.08 -18.14
C TYR A 177 -8.58 -3.10 -17.94
N LEU A 178 -8.54 -3.84 -16.83
CA LEU A 178 -7.58 -4.94 -16.63
C LEU A 178 -7.86 -6.16 -17.51
N LYS A 179 -8.99 -6.19 -18.23
CA LYS A 179 -9.28 -7.22 -19.23
C LYS A 179 -8.64 -6.95 -20.60
N THR A 180 -8.02 -5.79 -20.83
CA THR A 180 -7.33 -5.53 -22.11
C THR A 180 -5.86 -5.91 -22.01
N THR A 181 -5.51 -6.94 -22.80
CA THR A 181 -4.17 -7.47 -23.08
C THR A 181 -3.11 -6.38 -23.29
N PRO A 182 -1.81 -6.61 -22.96
CA PRO A 182 -0.76 -5.63 -23.18
C PRO A 182 -0.72 -5.16 -24.63
N LEU A 183 -0.54 -3.85 -24.84
CA LEU A 183 -0.30 -3.25 -26.14
C LEU A 183 0.78 -4.05 -26.88
N ALA A 184 0.40 -4.57 -28.06
CA ALA A 184 1.29 -5.31 -28.93
C ALA A 184 2.57 -4.50 -29.17
N THR A 185 3.72 -5.09 -28.83
CA THR A 185 5.03 -4.63 -29.27
C THR A 185 5.05 -4.69 -30.79
N THR A 186 4.90 -3.52 -31.43
CA THR A 186 5.09 -3.40 -32.87
C THR A 186 6.60 -3.44 -33.15
N ASN A 187 7.15 -4.66 -33.24
CA ASN A 187 8.40 -4.89 -33.95
C ASN A 187 8.05 -4.96 -35.44
N GLN A 188 8.14 -3.83 -36.14
CA GLN A 188 8.39 -3.85 -37.57
C GLN A 188 9.89 -3.65 -37.81
N LEU A 189 10.59 -4.78 -37.87
CA LEU A 189 11.82 -4.90 -38.65
C LEU A 189 11.42 -4.87 -40.12
N SER A 190 11.65 -3.76 -40.81
CA SER A 190 11.63 -3.72 -42.27
C SER A 190 12.97 -4.22 -42.80
N LEU A 191 13.00 -5.50 -43.19
CA LEU A 191 13.96 -6.05 -44.14
C LEU A 191 13.38 -5.86 -45.54
N ALA A 192 14.01 -4.99 -46.34
CA ALA A 192 14.14 -5.06 -47.79
C ALA A 192 15.15 -4.00 -48.24
#